data_AF-A0A8D5FS02-F1
#
_entry.id   AF-A0A8D5FS02-F1
#
_cell.length_a   1.000
_cell.length_b   1.000
_cell.length_c   1.000
_cell.angle_alpha   90.00
_cell.angle_beta   90.00
_cell.angle_gamma   90.00
#
_symmetry.space_group_name_H-M   'P 1'
#
loop_
_entity.id
_entity.type
_entity.pdbx_description
1 polymer ?
#
loop_
_entity_poly.entity_id
_entity_poly.type
_entity_poly.pdbx_seq_one_letter_code
_entity_poly.pdbx_strand_id
1 'polypeptide(L)' 'MVEFKNDFQPVRERLLKKGIVAGLELGRYYPEMAGQYLFCATEVVRKEIIDTVVSEVQ' A
#
# COMPACT_ATOMS: atom_id res chain seq x y z
N MET A 1 3.69 0.18 9.20
CA MET A 1 3.97 1.31 8.29
C MET A 1 5.11 0.87 7.41
N VAL A 2 4.95 0.95 6.08
CA VAL A 2 5.99 0.54 5.12
C VAL A 2 6.37 1.77 4.31
N GLU A 3 7.67 2.00 4.21
CA GLU A 3 8.25 3.03 3.34
C GLU A 3 8.63 2.36 2.01
N PHE A 4 8.12 2.91 0.91
CA PHE A 4 8.48 2.45 -0.42
C PHE A 4 9.52 3.38 -1.02
N LYS A 5 10.63 2.81 -1.52
CA LYS A 5 11.72 3.58 -2.14
C LYS A 5 11.35 4.18 -3.51
N ASN A 6 10.33 3.64 -4.15
CA ASN A 6 9.82 4.06 -5.46
C ASN A 6 8.42 4.67 -5.33
N ASP A 7 7.99 5.42 -6.34
CA ASP A 7 6.63 5.97 -6.38
C ASP A 7 5.59 4.83 -6.39
N PHE A 8 4.93 4.66 -5.25
CA PHE A 8 3.94 3.60 -5.02
C PHE A 8 2.52 4.01 -5.46
N GLN A 9 2.26 5.28 -5.77
CA GLN A 9 0.95 5.74 -6.24
C GLN A 9 0.42 4.95 -7.45
N PRO A 10 1.19 4.76 -8.54
CA PRO A 10 0.71 4.04 -9.72
C PRO A 10 0.38 2.57 -9.42
N VAL A 11 1.16 1.93 -8.55
CA VAL A 11 0.91 0.55 -8.11
C VAL A 11 -0.35 0.48 -7.27
N ARG A 12 -0.52 1.41 -6.31
CA ARG A 12 -1.70 1.52 -5.47
C ARG A 12 -2.97 1.76 -6.29
N GLU A 13 -2.92 2.59 -7.32
CA GLU A 13 -4.05 2.78 -8.25
C GLU A 13 -4.40 1.50 -9.02
N ARG A 14 -3.39 0.75 -9.49
CA ARG A 14 -3.61 -0.56 -10.14
C ARG A 14 -4.26 -1.57 -9.19
N LEU A 15 -3.77 -1.65 -7.96
CA LEU A 15 -4.31 -2.54 -6.94
C LEU A 15 -5.73 -2.13 -6.54
N LEU A 16 -6.01 -0.83 -6.45
CA LEU A 16 -7.35 -0.30 -6.16
C LEU A 16 -8.35 -0.71 -7.25
N LYS A 17 -7.95 -0.68 -8.53
CA LYS A 17 -8.78 -1.20 -9.64
C LYS A 17 -9.07 -2.70 -9.55
N LYS A 18 -8.18 -3.48 -8.90
CA LYS A 18 -8.40 -4.90 -8.58
C LYS A 18 -9.21 -5.11 -7.28
N GLY A 19 -9.69 -4.04 -6.64
CA GLY A 19 -10.41 -4.10 -5.37
C GLY A 19 -9.51 -4.23 -4.13
N ILE A 20 -8.19 -4.09 -4.29
CA ILE A 20 -7.21 -4.21 -3.21
C ILE A 20 -6.82 -2.80 -2.74
N VAL A 21 -7.22 -2.44 -1.52
CA VAL A 21 -6.78 -1.20 -0.89
C VAL A 21 -5.37 -1.39 -0.34
N ALA A 22 -4.37 -1.06 -1.15
CA ALA A 22 -2.95 -1.17 -0.81
C ALA A 22 -2.49 -0.03 0.12
N GLY A 23 -3.12 0.06 1.29
CA GLY A 23 -2.78 1.00 2.35
C GLY A 23 -3.26 2.45 2.15
N LEU A 24 -3.19 3.20 3.24
CA LEU A 24 -3.47 4.63 3.32
C LEU A 24 -2.17 5.42 3.18
N GLU A 25 -2.17 6.38 2.26
CA GLU A 25 -1.07 7.33 2.09
C GLU A 25 -1.05 8.30 3.28
N LEU A 26 0.01 8.25 4.08
CA LEU A 26 0.11 9.08 5.28
C LEU A 26 0.51 10.53 4.97
N GLY A 27 1.18 10.77 3.83
CA GLY A 27 1.50 12.11 3.32
C GLY A 27 0.31 13.07 3.25
N ARG A 28 -0.91 12.55 3.04
CA ARG A 28 -2.15 13.34 3.02
C ARG A 28 -2.54 13.93 4.38
N TYR A 29 -2.08 13.31 5.46
CA TYR A 29 -2.38 13.72 6.83
C TYR A 29 -1.15 14.30 7.53
N TYR A 30 0.04 13.78 7.19
CA TYR A 30 1.35 14.14 7.73
C TYR A 30 2.30 14.38 6.55
N PRO A 31 2.47 15.63 6.09
CA PRO A 31 3.33 15.96 4.95
C PRO A 31 4.77 15.44 5.08
N GLU A 32 5.29 15.36 6.31
CA GLU A 32 6.61 14.81 6.64
C GLU A 32 6.73 13.30 6.42
N MET A 33 5.60 12.60 6.26
CA MET A 33 5.50 11.16 5.98
C MET A 33 5.08 10.87 4.54
N ALA A 34 5.32 11.81 3.62
CA ALA A 34 5.12 11.59 2.19
C ALA A 34 5.89 10.34 1.71
N GLY A 35 5.21 9.47 0.96
CA GLY A 35 5.77 8.19 0.51
C GLY A 35 5.64 7.02 1.50
N GLN A 36 5.10 7.26 2.70
CA GLN A 36 4.84 6.20 3.68
C GLN A 36 3.37 5.74 3.63
N TYR A 37 3.18 4.43 3.69
CA TYR A 37 1.86 3.81 3.57
C TYR A 37 1.52 2.95 4.79
N LEU A 38 0.32 3.18 5.31
CA LEU A 38 -0.26 2.41 6.40
C LEU A 38 -1.15 1.32 5.84
N PHE A 39 -0.72 0.07 5.97
CA PHE A 39 -1.52 -1.09 5.59
C PHE A 39 -2.39 -1.52 6.78
N CYS A 40 -3.71 -1.50 6.58
CA CYS A 40 -4.65 -2.13 7.51
C CYS A 40 -4.85 -3.59 7.09
N ALA A 41 -4.26 -4.51 7.86
CA ALA A 41 -4.61 -5.91 7.78
C ALA A 41 -5.62 -6.23 8.88
N THR A 42 -6.89 -6.41 8.52
CA THR A 42 -7.87 -7.02 9.42
C THR A 42 -7.62 -8.52 9.51
N GLU A 43 -8.12 -9.20 10.55
CA GLU A 43 -7.88 -10.64 10.83
C GLU A 43 -8.16 -11.61 9.65
N VAL A 44 -8.85 -11.16 8.60
CA VAL A 44 -9.15 -11.91 7.36
C VAL A 44 -8.41 -11.36 6.13
N VAL A 45 -7.17 -10.86 6.27
CA VAL A 45 -6.32 -10.63 5.10
C VAL A 45 -5.64 -11.94 4.72
N ARG A 46 -6.01 -12.50 3.57
CA ARG A 46 -5.35 -13.67 2.99
C ARG A 46 -3.90 -13.34 2.67
N LYS A 47 -2.99 -14.27 2.99
CA LYS A 47 -1.57 -14.16 2.68
C LYS A 47 -1.32 -13.83 1.21
N GLU A 48 -2.10 -14.41 0.30
CA GLU A 48 -2.03 -14.13 -1.15
C GLU A 48 -2.14 -12.64 -1.50
N ILE A 49 -2.94 -11.87 -0.75
CA ILE A 49 -3.10 -10.42 -1.00
C ILE A 49 -1.86 -9.67 -0.54
N ILE A 50 -1.27 -10.06 0.60
CA ILE A 50 -0.02 -9.48 1.08
C ILE A 50 1.11 -9.82 0.10
N ASP A 51 1.20 -11.07 -0.35
CA ASP A 51 2.20 -11.52 -1.32
C ASP A 51 2.03 -10.79 -2.66
N THR A 52 0.78 -10.56 -3.11
CA THR A 52 0.50 -9.77 -4.32
C THR A 52 0.98 -8.34 -4.17
N VAL A 53 0.69 -7.69 -3.03
CA VAL A 53 1.19 -6.34 -2.74
C VAL A 53 2.72 -6.33 -2.80
N VAL A 54 3.39 -7.23 -2.07
CA VAL A 54 4.87 -7.32 -2.04
C VAL A 54 5.46 -7.51 -3.44
N SER A 55 4.88 -8.39 -4.26
CA SER A 55 5.35 -8.65 -5.63
C SER A 55 5.22 -7.45 -6.57
N GLU A 56 4.26 -6.56 -6.33
CA GLU A 56 4.03 -5.37 -7.16
C GLU A 56 4.87 -4.17 -6.70
N VAL A 57 5.58 -4.28 -5.56
CA VAL A 57 6.47 -3.21 -5.04
C VAL A 57 7.96 -3.56 -5.01
N GLN A 58 8.35 -4.79 -5.33
CA GLN A 58 9.75 -5.13 -5.63
C GLN A 58 10.16 -4.65 -7.02
#